data_AF-A0A1J5ACB8-F1
#
_entry.id   AF-A0A1J5ACB8-F1
#
_cell.length_a   1.000
_cell.length_b   1.000
_cell.length_c   1.000
_cell.angle_alpha   90.00
_cell.angle_beta   90.00
_cell.angle_gamma   90.00
#
_symmetry.space_group_name_H-M   'P 1'
#
loop_
_entity.id
_entity.type
_entity.pdbx_description
1 polymer ?
#
loop_
_entity_poly.entity_id
_entity_poly.type
_entity_poly.pdbx_seq_one_letter_code
_entity_poly.pdbx_strand_id
1 'polypeptide(L)'
;MNEEPEVNEKQPDERVAAEGATEGAAEVAAETVTINQGGANTVTAQTVTVVQGGINSATAESIRVEQGGIARAEGVSIQVDTGGIALARGETVTVNRGGAMVVVAETAHMNEAIVGLAIAGEITGDAQILIDAKSAAIIGAIAGLVIGGMKLLWGRRRGG
;
A
#
# COMPACT_ATOMS: atom_id res chain seq x y z
N MET A 1 45.28 19.03 -35.54
CA MET A 1 45.97 17.99 -34.77
C MET A 1 46.37 18.55 -33.42
N ASN A 2 45.78 18.03 -32.35
CA ASN A 2 46.50 17.41 -31.24
C ASN A 2 45.50 16.51 -30.52
N GLU A 3 45.91 15.25 -30.35
CA GLU A 3 45.15 14.11 -29.87
C GLU A 3 45.33 13.94 -28.36
N GLU A 4 44.28 13.40 -27.72
CA GLU A 4 44.25 12.62 -26.47
C GLU A 4 44.44 13.32 -25.09
N PRO A 5 43.89 12.76 -23.98
CA PRO A 5 43.34 11.40 -23.85
C PRO A 5 41.91 11.29 -23.28
N GLU A 6 41.33 10.14 -23.64
CA GLU A 6 40.18 9.48 -23.04
C GLU A 6 40.45 9.12 -21.57
N VAL A 7 39.56 9.52 -20.66
CA VAL A 7 39.49 8.94 -19.30
C VAL A 7 38.04 8.57 -19.02
N ASN A 8 37.71 7.34 -19.43
CA ASN A 8 36.67 6.53 -18.84
C ASN A 8 37.13 6.11 -17.46
N GLU A 9 36.38 6.42 -16.39
CA GLU A 9 36.23 5.48 -15.27
C GLU A 9 35.07 5.85 -14.34
N LYS A 10 34.12 4.91 -14.30
CA LYS A 10 33.21 4.55 -13.19
C LYS A 10 31.99 5.42 -12.93
N GLN A 11 30.90 4.98 -13.56
CA GLN A 11 29.55 4.99 -12.97
C GLN A 11 29.59 4.46 -11.52
N PRO A 12 29.00 5.17 -10.55
CA PRO A 12 28.18 4.57 -9.53
C PRO A 12 26.75 4.57 -10.05
N ASP A 13 26.25 3.38 -10.40
CA ASP A 13 24.83 3.10 -10.59
C ASP A 13 24.13 3.16 -9.22
N GLU A 14 24.02 4.37 -8.66
CA GLU A 14 23.15 4.64 -7.51
C GLU A 14 21.79 5.05 -8.05
N ARG A 15 21.01 4.05 -8.49
CA ARG A 15 19.55 4.19 -8.55
C ARG A 15 19.00 4.20 -7.12
N VAL A 16 19.30 5.27 -6.38
CA VAL A 16 18.48 5.66 -5.23
C VAL A 16 17.26 6.37 -5.80
N ALA A 17 16.33 5.58 -6.34
CA ALA A 17 15.01 6.05 -6.73
C ALA A 17 14.07 5.95 -5.51
N ALA A 18 14.29 6.81 -4.52
CA ALA A 18 13.33 7.02 -3.45
C ALA A 18 13.55 8.37 -2.78
N GLU A 19 13.49 9.46 -3.56
CA GLU A 19 13.28 10.80 -3.01
C GLU A 19 12.75 11.69 -4.14
N GLY A 20 11.53 11.38 -4.57
CA GLY A 20 10.72 12.32 -5.33
C GLY A 20 10.35 13.47 -4.39
N ALA A 21 11.10 14.55 -4.48
CA ALA A 21 10.74 15.84 -3.91
C ALA A 21 9.29 16.20 -4.30
N THR A 22 8.38 16.20 -3.33
CA THR A 22 7.02 16.71 -3.49
C THR A 22 7.02 18.22 -3.24
N GLU A 23 7.58 18.97 -4.18
CA GLU A 23 7.27 20.39 -4.30
C GLU A 23 5.83 20.52 -4.84
N GLY A 24 4.85 20.79 -3.97
CA GLY A 24 3.54 21.27 -4.41
C GLY A 24 2.31 20.85 -3.61
N ALA A 25 2.42 20.06 -2.55
CA ALA A 25 1.24 19.52 -1.88
C ALA A 25 1.10 20.05 -0.45
N ALA A 26 0.09 20.89 -0.24
CA ALA A 26 -0.16 21.59 1.02
C ALA A 26 -0.60 20.64 2.15
N GLU A 27 -0.25 21.00 3.38
CA GLU A 27 -0.87 20.48 4.59
C GLU A 27 -2.22 21.18 4.79
N VAL A 28 -3.29 20.40 4.98
CA VAL A 28 -4.65 20.94 5.13
C VAL A 28 -5.26 20.45 6.45
N ALA A 29 -5.65 21.40 7.30
CA ALA A 29 -6.39 21.16 8.54
C ALA A 29 -7.74 21.89 8.50
N ALA A 30 -8.84 21.15 8.57
CA ALA A 30 -10.19 21.70 8.59
C ALA A 30 -11.19 20.68 9.18
N GLU A 31 -12.42 21.10 9.44
CA GLU A 31 -13.48 20.17 9.82
C GLU A 31 -13.81 19.20 8.67
N THR A 32 -14.00 19.75 7.47
CA THR A 32 -14.27 19.00 6.24
C THR A 32 -13.31 19.43 5.15
N VAL A 33 -12.70 18.45 4.46
CA VAL A 33 -11.83 18.68 3.30
C VAL A 33 -12.38 17.90 2.11
N THR A 34 -12.59 18.60 0.99
CA THR A 34 -13.00 17.99 -0.27
C THR A 34 -11.97 18.29 -1.35
N ILE A 35 -11.33 17.26 -1.90
CA ILE A 35 -10.44 17.34 -3.05
C ILE A 35 -11.24 17.07 -4.32
N ASN A 36 -11.58 18.12 -5.06
CA ASN A 36 -12.32 17.98 -6.32
C ASN A 36 -11.41 17.64 -7.51
N GLN A 37 -10.20 18.21 -7.55
CA GLN A 37 -9.15 17.97 -8.56
C GLN A 37 -7.77 18.22 -7.90
N GLY A 38 -6.74 17.49 -8.31
CA GLY A 38 -5.36 17.69 -7.85
C GLY A 38 -4.93 16.74 -6.72
N GLY A 39 -4.20 17.24 -5.73
CA GLY A 39 -3.79 16.42 -4.60
C GLY A 39 -3.22 17.18 -3.41
N ALA A 40 -3.12 16.49 -2.29
CA ALA A 40 -2.58 17.02 -1.04
C ALA A 40 -1.56 16.04 -0.45
N ASN A 41 -0.58 16.54 0.30
CA ASN A 41 0.43 15.67 0.90
C ASN A 41 -0.12 15.09 2.18
N THR A 42 -0.63 15.96 3.05
CA THR A 42 -1.15 15.58 4.36
C THR A 42 -2.45 16.30 4.62
N VAL A 43 -3.48 15.54 4.94
CA VAL A 43 -4.80 16.06 5.27
C VAL A 43 -5.21 15.51 6.62
N THR A 44 -5.52 16.41 7.55
CA THR A 44 -6.12 16.08 8.85
C THR A 44 -7.46 16.78 8.97
N ALA A 45 -8.54 16.01 9.06
CA ALA A 45 -9.89 16.57 9.16
C ALA A 45 -10.84 15.64 9.90
N GLN A 46 -12.09 16.05 10.14
CA GLN A 46 -13.11 15.10 10.58
C GLN A 46 -13.65 14.31 9.39
N THR A 47 -13.89 14.99 8.28
CA THR A 47 -14.35 14.37 7.02
C THR A 47 -13.41 14.71 5.87
N VAL A 48 -12.96 13.69 5.13
CA VAL A 48 -12.17 13.84 3.91
C VAL A 48 -12.89 13.17 2.75
N THR A 49 -13.13 13.92 1.68
CA THR A 49 -13.69 13.38 0.42
C THR A 49 -12.73 13.66 -0.73
N VAL A 50 -12.34 12.63 -1.46
CA VAL A 50 -11.54 12.73 -2.69
C VAL A 50 -12.44 12.37 -3.86
N VAL A 51 -12.86 13.38 -4.62
CA VAL A 51 -13.67 13.17 -5.82
C VAL A 51 -12.78 12.78 -6.99
N GLN A 52 -11.81 13.63 -7.34
CA GLN A 52 -10.80 13.33 -8.36
C GLN A 52 -9.43 13.81 -7.88
N GLY A 53 -8.48 12.88 -7.70
CA GLY A 53 -7.14 13.27 -7.26
C GLY A 53 -6.42 12.26 -6.36
N GLY A 54 -5.44 12.77 -5.61
CA GLY A 54 -4.59 11.97 -4.74
C GLY A 54 -4.29 12.62 -3.39
N ILE A 55 -4.29 11.83 -2.32
CA ILE A 55 -3.73 12.25 -1.03
C ILE A 55 -2.61 11.29 -0.64
N ASN A 56 -1.46 11.80 -0.20
CA ASN A 56 -0.40 10.92 0.29
C ASN A 56 -0.75 10.36 1.68
N SER A 57 -1.11 11.22 2.64
CA SER A 57 -1.58 10.82 3.98
C SER A 57 -2.87 11.53 4.37
N ALA A 58 -3.93 10.78 4.66
CA ALA A 58 -5.19 11.29 5.16
C ALA A 58 -5.52 10.68 6.52
N THR A 59 -5.75 11.54 7.51
CA THR A 59 -6.24 11.15 8.84
C THR A 59 -7.57 11.83 9.11
N ALA A 60 -8.64 11.05 9.28
CA ALA A 60 -9.96 11.60 9.55
C ALA A 60 -10.89 10.61 10.25
N GLU A 61 -12.03 11.07 10.76
CA GLU A 61 -13.07 10.16 11.25
C GLU A 61 -13.74 9.42 10.07
N SER A 62 -14.05 10.15 9.00
CA SER A 62 -14.66 9.61 7.79
C SER A 62 -13.84 9.97 6.55
N ILE A 63 -13.42 8.96 5.78
CA ILE A 63 -12.70 9.12 4.51
C ILE A 63 -13.53 8.50 3.39
N ARG A 64 -13.79 9.27 2.32
CA ARG A 64 -14.44 8.78 1.10
C ARG A 64 -13.57 9.05 -0.13
N VAL A 65 -13.36 8.04 -0.96
CA VAL A 65 -12.61 8.12 -2.21
C VAL A 65 -13.53 7.70 -3.36
N GLU A 66 -13.94 8.65 -4.19
CA GLU A 66 -14.78 8.38 -5.35
C GLU A 66 -13.93 7.97 -6.55
N GLN A 67 -13.15 8.88 -7.13
CA GLN A 67 -12.27 8.62 -8.29
C GLN A 67 -10.84 9.08 -8.03
N GLY A 68 -10.08 8.34 -7.23
CA GLY A 68 -8.76 8.78 -6.83
C GLY A 68 -7.93 7.76 -6.08
N GLY A 69 -6.87 8.27 -5.44
CA GLY A 69 -5.92 7.47 -4.70
C GLY A 69 -5.62 8.05 -3.32
N ILE A 70 -5.50 7.21 -2.30
CA ILE A 70 -4.83 7.62 -1.05
C ILE A 70 -3.69 6.65 -0.75
N ALA A 71 -2.47 7.15 -0.53
CA ALA A 71 -1.37 6.24 -0.19
C ALA A 71 -1.52 5.69 1.24
N ARG A 72 -1.84 6.53 2.23
CA ARG A 72 -2.23 6.13 3.58
C ARG A 72 -3.53 6.79 4.02
N ALA A 73 -4.54 5.99 4.30
CA ALA A 73 -5.80 6.45 4.87
C ALA A 73 -5.96 5.83 6.27
N GLU A 74 -6.11 6.68 7.27
CA GLU A 74 -6.36 6.28 8.65
C GLU A 74 -7.63 6.96 9.15
N GLY A 75 -8.61 6.18 9.57
CA GLY A 75 -9.86 6.73 10.09
C GLY A 75 -10.80 5.71 10.69
N VAL A 76 -11.94 6.17 11.21
CA VAL A 76 -12.96 5.27 11.78
C VAL A 76 -13.68 4.55 10.65
N SER A 77 -14.17 5.32 9.66
CA SER A 77 -14.81 4.78 8.46
C SER A 77 -14.05 5.19 7.20
N ILE A 78 -13.72 4.22 6.36
CA ILE A 78 -13.07 4.43 5.07
C ILE A 78 -13.94 3.81 3.99
N GLN A 79 -14.36 4.59 2.99
CA GLN A 79 -15.14 4.13 1.85
C GLN A 79 -14.42 4.47 0.54
N VAL A 80 -14.25 3.47 -0.32
CA VAL A 80 -13.68 3.61 -1.66
C VAL A 80 -14.72 3.14 -2.66
N ASP A 81 -15.03 3.94 -3.68
CA ASP A 81 -16.07 3.61 -4.67
C ASP A 81 -15.55 3.32 -6.08
N THR A 82 -14.55 4.06 -6.55
CA THR A 82 -13.90 3.84 -7.87
C THR A 82 -12.46 4.36 -7.78
N GLY A 83 -11.66 3.74 -6.91
CA GLY A 83 -10.34 4.27 -6.57
C GLY A 83 -9.41 3.24 -5.97
N GLY A 84 -8.32 3.74 -5.40
CA GLY A 84 -7.26 2.94 -4.81
C GLY A 84 -6.83 3.47 -3.45
N ILE A 85 -6.58 2.58 -2.49
CA ILE A 85 -5.85 2.94 -1.27
C ILE A 85 -4.65 2.01 -1.08
N ALA A 86 -3.43 2.54 -0.95
CA ALA A 86 -2.30 1.64 -0.72
C ALA A 86 -2.35 1.04 0.70
N LEU A 87 -2.61 1.84 1.73
CA LEU A 87 -2.83 1.37 3.09
C LEU A 87 -4.10 1.99 3.67
N ALA A 88 -5.11 1.17 3.92
CA ALA A 88 -6.34 1.55 4.61
C ALA A 88 -6.32 0.97 6.02
N ARG A 89 -6.39 1.84 7.03
CA ARG A 89 -6.50 1.45 8.44
C ARG A 89 -7.75 2.08 9.06
N GLY A 90 -8.67 1.27 9.56
CA GLY A 90 -9.81 1.80 10.28
C GLY A 90 -10.63 0.80 11.06
N GLU A 91 -11.77 1.20 11.60
CA GLU A 91 -12.72 0.27 12.21
C GLU A 91 -13.53 -0.42 11.12
N THR A 92 -14.11 0.38 10.22
CA THR A 92 -14.86 -0.11 9.05
C THR A 92 -14.19 0.35 7.76
N VAL A 93 -13.84 -0.60 6.89
CA VAL A 93 -13.31 -0.32 5.56
C VAL A 93 -14.21 -0.94 4.50
N THR A 94 -14.79 -0.09 3.65
CA THR A 94 -15.63 -0.49 2.51
C THR A 94 -14.93 -0.18 1.20
N VAL A 95 -14.75 -1.18 0.35
CA VAL A 95 -14.21 -1.00 -1.00
C VAL A 95 -15.22 -1.53 -2.01
N ASN A 96 -15.77 -0.64 -2.83
CA ASN A 96 -16.61 -0.94 -3.98
C ASN A 96 -15.79 -0.69 -5.25
N ARG A 97 -15.81 -1.61 -6.22
CA ARG A 97 -15.23 -1.45 -7.58
C ARG A 97 -13.88 -0.73 -7.60
N GLY A 98 -12.99 -1.14 -6.72
CA GLY A 98 -11.74 -0.45 -6.43
C GLY A 98 -10.66 -1.40 -5.92
N GLY A 99 -9.57 -0.83 -5.45
CA GLY A 99 -8.44 -1.62 -4.96
C GLY A 99 -7.86 -1.11 -3.66
N ALA A 100 -7.32 -2.04 -2.87
CA ALA A 100 -6.45 -1.69 -1.76
C ALA A 100 -5.21 -2.59 -1.72
N MET A 101 -4.02 -2.05 -1.47
CA MET A 101 -2.84 -2.91 -1.34
C MET A 101 -2.84 -3.61 0.02
N VAL A 102 -3.09 -2.87 1.10
CA VAL A 102 -3.20 -3.39 2.45
C VAL A 102 -4.43 -2.80 3.12
N VAL A 103 -5.27 -3.67 3.69
CA VAL A 103 -6.41 -3.29 4.53
C VAL A 103 -6.18 -3.84 5.93
N VAL A 104 -6.27 -2.96 6.92
CA VAL A 104 -6.29 -3.31 8.35
C VAL A 104 -7.59 -2.76 8.94
N ALA A 105 -8.53 -3.64 9.27
CA ALA A 105 -9.84 -3.23 9.75
C ALA A 105 -10.38 -4.11 10.88
N GLU A 106 -11.41 -3.65 11.59
CA GLU A 106 -12.23 -4.57 12.37
C GLU A 106 -13.21 -5.29 11.44
N THR A 107 -13.92 -4.50 10.63
CA THR A 107 -14.87 -4.99 9.62
C THR A 107 -14.50 -4.46 8.24
N ALA A 108 -14.43 -5.38 7.27
CA ALA A 108 -14.12 -5.09 5.88
C ALA A 108 -15.29 -5.51 4.97
N HIS A 109 -15.89 -4.55 4.28
CA HIS A 109 -16.92 -4.80 3.27
C HIS A 109 -16.30 -4.63 1.88
N MET A 110 -16.32 -5.70 1.10
CA MET A 110 -15.64 -5.74 -0.18
C MET A 110 -16.64 -6.09 -1.28
N ASN A 111 -16.76 -5.24 -2.29
CA ASN A 111 -17.67 -5.46 -3.41
C ASN A 111 -16.94 -5.20 -4.73
N GLU A 112 -16.70 -6.24 -5.51
CA GLU A 112 -15.88 -6.17 -6.72
C GLU A 112 -14.50 -5.54 -6.45
N ALA A 113 -13.93 -5.84 -5.28
CA ALA A 113 -12.69 -5.23 -4.81
C ALA A 113 -11.47 -6.13 -5.04
N ILE A 114 -10.33 -5.52 -5.37
CA ILE A 114 -9.03 -6.21 -5.44
C ILE A 114 -8.20 -5.78 -4.22
N VAL A 115 -7.87 -6.73 -3.35
CA VAL A 115 -7.10 -6.45 -2.14
C VAL A 115 -5.79 -7.24 -2.15
N GLY A 116 -4.65 -6.58 -1.92
CA GLY A 116 -3.36 -7.27 -1.85
C GLY A 116 -3.29 -8.18 -0.62
N LEU A 117 -3.45 -7.55 0.56
CA LEU A 117 -3.49 -8.19 1.87
C LEU A 117 -4.61 -7.58 2.71
N ALA A 118 -5.49 -8.43 3.24
CA ALA A 118 -6.54 -8.01 4.16
C ALA A 118 -6.30 -8.62 5.54
N ILE A 119 -6.20 -7.77 6.56
CA ILE A 119 -6.15 -8.13 7.97
C ILE A 119 -7.40 -7.52 8.61
N ALA A 120 -8.47 -8.29 8.71
CA ALA A 120 -9.70 -7.84 9.35
C ALA A 120 -10.31 -8.92 10.25
N GLY A 121 -11.02 -8.48 11.30
CA GLY A 121 -11.77 -9.38 12.17
C GLY A 121 -12.91 -10.07 11.42
N GLU A 122 -13.58 -9.32 10.54
CA GLU A 122 -14.62 -9.80 9.65
C GLU A 122 -14.42 -9.25 8.23
N ILE A 123 -14.57 -10.12 7.23
CA ILE A 123 -14.56 -9.74 5.80
C ILE A 123 -15.84 -10.27 5.17
N THR A 124 -16.61 -9.40 4.52
CA THR A 124 -17.85 -9.75 3.82
C THR A 124 -17.84 -9.28 2.37
N GLY A 125 -18.60 -9.97 1.52
CA GLY A 125 -18.77 -9.66 0.11
C GLY A 125 -17.73 -10.33 -0.81
N ASP A 126 -17.65 -9.84 -2.05
CA ASP A 126 -16.82 -10.38 -3.12
C ASP A 126 -15.50 -9.61 -3.22
N ALA A 127 -14.44 -10.19 -2.66
CA ALA A 127 -13.07 -9.67 -2.73
C ALA A 127 -12.15 -10.66 -3.44
N GLN A 128 -11.29 -10.14 -4.32
CA GLN A 128 -10.13 -10.87 -4.81
C GLN A 128 -8.93 -10.54 -3.94
N ILE A 129 -8.60 -11.42 -2.99
CA ILE A 129 -7.43 -11.27 -2.14
C ILE A 129 -6.23 -11.91 -2.83
N LEU A 130 -5.22 -11.11 -3.18
CA LEU A 130 -4.04 -11.59 -3.92
C LEU A 130 -3.17 -12.53 -3.06
N ILE A 131 -3.06 -12.25 -1.76
CA ILE A 131 -2.36 -13.11 -0.80
C ILE A 131 -3.39 -13.74 0.13
N ASP A 132 -3.99 -14.84 -0.32
CA ASP A 132 -4.87 -15.67 0.50
C ASP A 132 -4.05 -16.66 1.38
N ALA A 133 -4.61 -17.06 2.52
CA ALA A 133 -3.99 -18.00 3.45
C ALA A 133 -3.62 -19.33 2.78
N LYS A 134 -4.41 -19.79 1.80
CA LYS A 134 -4.13 -21.00 1.00
C LYS A 134 -2.86 -20.84 0.16
N SER A 135 -2.74 -19.71 -0.54
CA SER A 135 -1.56 -19.37 -1.34
C SER A 135 -0.33 -19.19 -0.43
N ALA A 136 -0.50 -18.53 0.72
CA ALA A 136 0.55 -18.35 1.72
C ALA A 136 1.05 -19.67 2.30
N ALA A 137 0.15 -20.63 2.57
CA ALA A 137 0.52 -21.95 3.08
C ALA A 137 1.41 -22.73 2.09
N ILE A 138 1.14 -22.64 0.79
CA ILE A 138 1.96 -23.30 -0.25
C ILE A 138 3.34 -22.66 -0.33
N ILE A 139 3.42 -21.33 -0.36
CA ILE A 139 4.70 -20.60 -0.36
C ILE A 139 5.51 -20.97 0.89
N GLY A 140 4.85 -20.98 2.06
CA GLY A 140 5.45 -21.38 3.33
C GLY A 140 5.95 -22.83 3.35
N ALA A 141 5.20 -23.77 2.79
CA ALA A 141 5.60 -25.17 2.70
C ALA A 141 6.86 -25.35 1.82
N ILE A 142 6.92 -24.70 0.66
CA ILE A 142 8.09 -24.75 -0.23
C ILE A 142 9.32 -24.16 0.46
N ALA A 143 9.19 -22.94 1.00
CA ALA A 143 10.29 -22.29 1.71
C ALA A 143 10.75 -23.11 2.93
N GLY A 144 9.80 -23.67 3.68
CA GLY A 144 10.05 -24.52 4.83
C GLY A 144 10.82 -25.80 4.46
N LEU A 145 10.49 -26.44 3.34
CA LEU A 145 11.23 -27.60 2.84
C LEU A 145 12.66 -27.25 2.40
N VAL A 146 12.84 -26.10 1.73
CA VAL A 146 14.18 -25.64 1.30
C VAL A 146 15.06 -25.35 2.51
N ILE A 147 14.57 -24.55 3.45
CA ILE A 147 15.32 -24.14 4.65
C ILE A 147 15.54 -25.34 5.58
N GLY A 148 14.49 -26.12 5.85
CA GLY A 148 14.54 -27.31 6.70
C GLY A 148 15.48 -28.37 6.13
N GLY A 149 15.40 -28.61 4.82
CA GLY A 149 16.30 -29.52 4.10
C GLY A 149 17.75 -29.06 4.17
N MET A 150 18.03 -27.77 3.92
CA MET A 150 19.38 -27.22 4.01
C MET A 150 19.97 -27.34 5.43
N LYS A 151 19.16 -27.06 6.47
CA LYS A 151 19.57 -27.23 7.87
C LYS A 151 19.85 -28.70 8.21
N LEU A 152 19.05 -29.64 7.71
CA LEU A 152 19.27 -31.08 7.90
C LEU A 152 20.59 -31.53 7.26
N LEU A 153 20.90 -31.02 6.06
CA LEU A 153 22.13 -31.34 5.33
C LEU A 153 23.39 -30.77 6.01
N TRP A 154 23.33 -29.54 6.53
CA TRP A 154 24.47 -28.95 7.26
C TRP A 154 24.62 -29.45 8.69
N GLY A 155 23.53 -29.84 9.36
CA GLY A 155 23.56 -30.43 10.70
C GLY A 155 24.34 -31.75 10.77
N ARG A 156 24.33 -32.54 9.69
CA ARG A 156 25.08 -33.81 9.60
C ARG A 156 26.61 -33.65 9.54
N ARG A 157 27.13 -32.45 9.26
CA ARG A 157 28.57 -32.24 9.00
C ARG A 157 29.37 -31.69 10.19
N ARG A 158 28.72 -31.35 11.31
CA ARG A 158 29.35 -30.80 12.53
C ARG A 158 29.34 -31.75 13.74
N GLY A 159 28.88 -32.98 13.57
CA GLY A 159 28.79 -33.99 14.64
C GLY A 159 29.79 -35.15 14.53
N GLY A 160 30.94 -34.95 13.87
CA GLY A 160 32.00 -35.96 13.71
C GLY A 160 33.37 -35.38 14.00
#